data_AF-A0A1S8B569-F1
#
_entry.id   AF-A0A1S8B569-F1
#
_cell.length_a   1.000
_cell.length_b   1.000
_cell.length_c   1.000
_cell.angle_alpha   90.00
_cell.angle_beta   90.00
_cell.angle_gamma   90.00
#
_symmetry.space_group_name_H-M   'P 1'
#
loop_
_entity.id
_entity.type
_entity.pdbx_description
1 polymer ?
#
loop_
_entity_poly.entity_id
_entity_poly.type
_entity_poly.pdbx_seq_one_letter_code
_entity_poly.pdbx_strand_id
1 'polypeptide(L)'
;GDDIAGIVHSIGAGVYEFKPGDRVAAFHEMQTPHGSFAEYAVAWQHTTSHIPESLNFEEAATIPLAALTAVIGNYVRLSLPEPWKPLPDGEKLPFLVYGAASAVGAYAIKLARLSNIHP
;
A
#
# COMPACT_ATOMS: atom_id res chain seq x y z
N GLY A 1 10.60 -12.14 0.83
CA GLY A 1 10.25 -10.82 1.33
C GLY A 1 9.60 -10.08 0.20
N ASP A 2 8.44 -9.46 0.43
CA ASP A 2 7.67 -8.81 -0.63
C ASP A 2 7.49 -7.29 -0.42
N ASP A 3 7.73 -6.80 0.80
CA ASP A 3 7.80 -5.36 1.06
C ASP A 3 9.22 -4.84 0.79
N ILE A 4 9.31 -3.81 -0.06
CA ILE A 4 10.56 -3.14 -0.46
C ILE A 4 10.50 -1.68 -0.04
N ALA A 5 11.61 -1.15 0.47
CA ALA A 5 11.90 0.27 0.50
C ALA A 5 13.38 0.48 0.15
N GLY A 6 13.67 1.43 -0.76
CA GLY A 6 15.04 1.65 -1.21
C GLY A 6 15.14 2.72 -2.28
N ILE A 7 16.25 2.69 -3.01
CA ILE A 7 16.56 3.64 -4.09
C ILE A 7 16.49 2.90 -5.44
N VAL A 8 15.83 3.50 -6.43
CA VAL A 8 15.79 2.95 -7.78
C VAL A 8 17.22 2.92 -8.35
N HIS A 9 17.71 1.71 -8.64
CA HIS A 9 19.00 1.52 -9.30
C HIS A 9 18.90 1.63 -10.82
N SER A 10 17.90 0.97 -11.41
CA SER A 10 17.63 0.93 -12.85
C SER A 10 16.14 0.74 -13.12
N ILE A 11 15.68 1.06 -14.33
CA ILE A 11 14.29 0.92 -14.74
C ILE A 11 14.18 0.06 -16.00
N GLY A 12 13.04 -0.64 -16.15
CA GLY A 12 12.72 -1.37 -17.39
C GLY A 12 12.31 -0.41 -18.52
N ALA A 13 12.40 -0.87 -19.77
CA ALA A 13 12.14 -0.02 -20.96
C ALA A 13 10.72 0.59 -21.04
N GLY A 14 9.73 -0.05 -20.40
CA GLY A 14 8.35 0.45 -20.34
C GLY A 14 8.02 1.29 -19.10
N VAL A 15 9.01 1.55 -18.22
CA VAL A 15 8.80 2.31 -16.99
C VAL A 15 8.99 3.79 -17.28
N TYR A 16 8.03 4.61 -16.84
CA TYR A 16 7.98 6.05 -17.08
C TYR A 16 7.69 6.88 -15.83
N GLU A 17 7.19 6.28 -14.74
CA GLU A 17 6.88 7.01 -13.49
C GLU A 17 8.09 7.17 -12.57
N PHE A 18 9.17 6.40 -12.78
CA PHE A 18 10.34 6.37 -11.91
C PHE A 18 11.65 6.53 -12.69
N LYS A 19 12.70 6.98 -12.00
CA LYS A 19 14.06 7.08 -12.53
C LYS A 19 15.11 6.67 -11.48
N PRO A 20 16.34 6.31 -11.90
CA PRO A 20 17.43 6.03 -10.96
C PRO A 20 17.64 7.17 -9.96
N GLY A 21 17.84 6.81 -8.69
CA GLY A 21 18.00 7.76 -7.58
C GLY A 21 16.70 8.10 -6.83
N ASP A 22 15.53 7.75 -7.35
CA ASP A 22 14.27 7.96 -6.64
C ASP A 22 14.18 7.07 -5.39
N ARG A 23 13.69 7.64 -4.28
CA ARG A 23 13.33 6.88 -3.07
C ARG A 23 11.95 6.28 -3.25
N VAL A 24 11.84 4.96 -3.14
CA VAL A 24 10.60 4.24 -3.43
C VAL A 24 10.31 3.14 -2.41
N ALA A 25 9.03 2.90 -2.19
CA ALA A 25 8.51 1.71 -1.54
C ALA A 25 7.67 0.93 -2.54
N ALA A 26 7.77 -0.40 -2.52
CA ALA A 26 7.11 -1.25 -3.50
C ALA A 26 6.66 -2.58 -2.91
N PHE A 27 5.62 -3.15 -3.52
CA PHE A 27 5.20 -4.52 -3.28
C PHE A 27 5.69 -5.41 -4.43
N HIS A 28 6.60 -6.33 -4.13
CA HIS A 28 7.10 -7.34 -5.06
C HIS A 28 6.02 -8.40 -5.35
N GLU A 29 6.10 -9.00 -6.54
CA GLU A 29 5.15 -10.04 -6.95
C GLU A 29 5.35 -11.32 -6.15
N MET A 30 4.38 -11.65 -5.31
CA MET A 30 4.46 -12.81 -4.43
C MET A 30 4.75 -14.11 -5.19
N GLN A 31 5.50 -15.00 -4.55
CA GLN A 31 5.86 -16.33 -5.08
C GLN A 31 6.69 -16.30 -6.38
N THR A 32 7.30 -15.15 -6.70
CA THR A 32 8.26 -15.03 -7.80
C THR A 32 9.69 -14.78 -7.26
N PRO A 33 10.75 -15.01 -8.07
CA PRO A 33 12.11 -14.65 -7.69
C PRO A 33 12.33 -13.14 -7.61
N HIS A 34 13.42 -12.70 -6.96
CA HIS A 34 13.86 -11.30 -6.86
C HIS A 34 13.10 -10.42 -5.85
N GLY A 35 12.68 -11.04 -4.73
CA GLY A 35 12.10 -10.35 -3.58
C GLY A 35 13.08 -9.57 -2.71
N SER A 36 12.57 -8.95 -1.64
CA SER A 36 13.23 -7.90 -0.86
C SER A 36 14.31 -8.33 0.14
N PHE A 37 14.51 -9.63 0.38
CA PHE A 37 15.56 -10.12 1.29
C PHE A 37 16.90 -10.31 0.55
N ALA A 38 17.32 -9.25 -0.13
CA ALA A 38 18.54 -9.15 -0.90
C ALA A 38 18.92 -7.67 -1.06
N GLU A 39 20.14 -7.38 -1.51
CA GLU A 39 20.59 -6.00 -1.77
C GLU A 39 19.87 -5.35 -2.97
N TYR A 40 19.31 -6.17 -3.87
CA TYR A 40 18.51 -5.74 -5.02
C TYR A 40 17.21 -6.56 -5.09
N ALA A 41 16.13 -5.89 -5.46
CA ALA A 41 14.82 -6.49 -5.70
C ALA A 41 14.19 -5.90 -6.97
N VAL A 42 13.22 -6.61 -7.55
CA VAL A 42 12.49 -6.18 -8.74
C VAL A 42 11.03 -5.96 -8.37
N ALA A 43 10.43 -4.85 -8.78
CA ALA A 43 9.01 -4.59 -8.56
C ALA A 43 8.38 -3.97 -9.79
N TRP A 44 7.05 -4.10 -9.90
CA TRP A 44 6.28 -3.49 -10.97
C TRP A 44 6.07 -2.00 -10.71
N GLN A 45 6.06 -1.20 -11.77
CA GLN A 45 5.77 0.24 -11.66
C GLN A 45 4.43 0.49 -10.94
N HIS A 46 3.39 -0.29 -11.26
CA HIS A 46 2.05 -0.12 -10.71
C HIS A 46 1.89 -0.57 -9.24
N THR A 47 2.90 -1.20 -8.65
CA THR A 47 2.95 -1.54 -7.21
C THR A 47 4.01 -0.73 -6.45
N THR A 48 4.60 0.28 -7.10
CA THR A 48 5.67 1.11 -6.57
C THR A 48 5.15 2.52 -6.31
N SER A 49 5.65 3.18 -5.26
CA SER A 49 5.30 4.55 -4.89
C SER A 49 6.52 5.31 -4.37
N HIS A 50 6.53 6.63 -4.57
CA HIS A 50 7.58 7.49 -4.01
C HIS A 50 7.49 7.57 -2.49
N ILE A 51 8.65 7.54 -1.83
CA ILE A 51 8.76 7.80 -0.40
C ILE A 51 8.95 9.32 -0.19
N PRO A 52 8.06 10.01 0.54
CA PRO A 52 8.23 11.41 0.84
C PRO A 52 9.45 11.65 1.74
N GLU A 53 10.04 12.83 1.69
CA GLU A 53 11.24 13.19 2.49
C GLU A 53 11.02 13.03 3.99
N SER A 54 9.78 13.21 4.45
CA SER A 54 9.39 13.10 5.86
C SER A 54 9.36 11.67 6.41
N LEU A 55 9.47 10.65 5.55
CA LEU A 55 9.37 9.23 5.94
C LEU A 55 10.72 8.52 5.70
N ASN A 56 11.19 7.75 6.68
CA ASN A 56 12.40 6.94 6.49
C ASN A 56 12.10 5.61 5.76
N PHE A 57 13.14 4.85 5.42
CA PHE A 57 12.96 3.61 4.64
C PHE A 57 12.32 2.49 5.47
N GLU A 58 12.64 2.41 6.75
CA GLU A 58 12.13 1.41 7.68
C GLU A 58 10.62 1.56 7.86
N GLU A 59 10.12 2.78 8.04
CA GLU A 59 8.70 3.10 8.10
C GLU A 59 8.01 2.81 6.77
N ALA A 60 8.64 3.23 5.65
CA ALA A 60 8.10 3.01 4.32
C ALA A 60 7.96 1.52 3.97
N ALA A 61 8.90 0.68 4.41
CA ALA A 61 8.86 -0.77 4.20
C ALA A 61 7.67 -1.46 4.91
N THR A 62 7.01 -0.79 5.87
CA THR A 62 5.85 -1.37 6.56
C THR A 62 4.51 -1.20 5.83
N ILE A 63 4.51 -0.47 4.71
CA ILE A 63 3.31 -0.01 4.02
C ILE A 63 2.81 -0.97 2.93
N PRO A 64 3.63 -1.42 1.96
CA PRO A 64 3.13 -1.85 0.65
C PRO A 64 2.10 -2.99 0.69
N LEU A 65 2.46 -4.14 1.26
CA LEU A 65 1.61 -5.32 1.33
C LEU A 65 0.38 -5.05 2.20
N ALA A 66 0.58 -4.49 3.39
CA ALA A 66 -0.49 -4.33 4.37
C ALA A 66 -1.55 -3.33 3.90
N ALA A 67 -1.13 -2.20 3.32
CA ALA A 67 -2.02 -1.18 2.77
C ALA A 67 -2.76 -1.70 1.53
N LEU A 68 -2.05 -2.33 0.58
CA LEU A 68 -2.68 -2.89 -0.62
C LEU A 68 -3.71 -3.97 -0.28
N THR A 69 -3.40 -4.84 0.68
CA THR A 69 -4.33 -5.87 1.16
C THR A 69 -5.60 -5.25 1.73
N ALA A 70 -5.47 -4.18 2.52
CA ALA A 70 -6.61 -3.46 3.08
C ALA A 70 -7.45 -2.77 1.99
N VAL A 71 -6.81 -2.17 0.97
CA VAL A 71 -7.48 -1.58 -0.20
C VAL A 71 -8.29 -2.65 -0.97
N ILE A 72 -7.68 -3.80 -1.25
CA ILE A 72 -8.37 -4.91 -1.93
C ILE A 72 -9.55 -5.40 -1.09
N GLY A 73 -9.36 -5.60 0.21
CA GLY A 73 -10.43 -6.02 1.11
C GLY A 73 -11.59 -5.04 1.14
N ASN A 74 -11.32 -3.78 1.43
CA ASN A 74 -12.33 -2.74 1.62
C ASN A 74 -13.05 -2.39 0.30
N TYR A 75 -12.31 -2.09 -0.76
CA TYR A 75 -12.89 -1.45 -1.94
C TYR A 75 -13.16 -2.43 -3.08
N VAL A 76 -12.29 -3.42 -3.28
CA VAL A 76 -12.47 -4.40 -4.38
C VAL A 76 -13.40 -5.54 -3.97
N ARG A 77 -13.24 -6.07 -2.76
CA ARG A 77 -14.01 -7.24 -2.30
C ARG A 77 -15.32 -6.85 -1.63
N LEU A 78 -15.28 -5.90 -0.69
CA LEU A 78 -16.46 -5.45 0.04
C LEU A 78 -17.21 -4.31 -0.66
N SER A 79 -16.61 -3.67 -1.68
CA SER A 79 -17.21 -2.53 -2.39
C SER A 79 -17.63 -1.40 -1.46
N LEU A 80 -16.85 -1.16 -0.39
CA LEU A 80 -17.06 -0.01 0.48
C LEU A 80 -16.81 1.29 -0.29
N PRO A 81 -17.45 2.41 0.10
CA PRO A 81 -17.12 3.74 -0.41
C PRO A 81 -15.60 3.99 -0.37
N GLU A 82 -15.06 4.53 -1.45
CA GLU A 82 -13.64 4.86 -1.54
C GLU A 82 -13.37 6.25 -0.94
N PRO A 83 -12.14 6.57 -0.52
CA PRO A 83 -11.84 7.85 0.15
C PRO A 83 -12.16 9.10 -0.68
N TRP A 84 -12.12 8.99 -2.01
CA TRP A 84 -12.48 10.08 -2.94
C TRP A 84 -13.98 10.16 -3.24
N LYS A 85 -14.76 9.18 -2.80
CA LYS A 85 -16.22 9.17 -2.87
C LYS A 85 -16.78 8.59 -1.55
N PRO A 86 -16.59 9.30 -0.44
CA PRO A 86 -16.93 8.80 0.89
C PRO A 86 -18.44 8.64 1.05
N LEU A 87 -18.83 7.92 2.11
CA LEU A 87 -20.23 7.80 2.51
C LEU A 87 -20.82 9.21 2.81
N PRO A 88 -22.05 9.53 2.37
CA PRO A 88 -22.66 10.83 2.66
C PRO A 88 -22.81 11.10 4.16
N ASP A 89 -22.77 12.38 4.53
CA ASP A 89 -22.95 12.78 5.94
C ASP A 89 -24.31 12.32 6.49
N GLY A 90 -24.29 11.75 7.69
CA GLY A 90 -25.47 11.23 8.38
C GLY A 90 -25.83 9.78 8.02
N GLU A 91 -25.26 9.22 6.96
CA GLU A 91 -25.38 7.78 6.67
C GLU A 91 -24.43 6.97 7.56
N LYS A 92 -24.83 5.74 7.90
CA LYS A 92 -24.03 4.82 8.71
C LYS A 92 -23.91 3.47 8.03
N LEU A 93 -22.68 2.98 7.95
CA LEU A 93 -22.38 1.67 7.39
C LEU A 93 -21.64 0.81 8.43
N PRO A 94 -22.25 -0.25 8.97
CA PRO A 94 -21.57 -1.15 9.89
C PRO A 94 -20.40 -1.86 9.22
N PHE A 95 -19.22 -1.76 9.80
CA PHE A 95 -18.02 -2.44 9.32
C PHE A 95 -17.24 -3.05 10.48
N LEU A 96 -17.11 -4.38 10.49
CA LEU A 96 -16.37 -5.12 11.52
C LEU A 96 -15.00 -5.51 10.99
N VAL A 97 -13.95 -5.07 11.68
CA VAL A 97 -12.56 -5.51 11.44
C VAL A 97 -12.14 -6.47 12.54
N TYR A 98 -12.27 -7.77 12.27
CA TYR A 98 -11.72 -8.80 13.16
C TYR A 98 -10.19 -8.84 13.04
N GLY A 99 -9.48 -8.59 14.14
CA GLY A 99 -8.02 -8.41 14.11
C GLY A 99 -7.58 -6.97 13.79
N ALA A 100 -8.34 -5.97 14.26
CA ALA A 100 -8.07 -4.54 14.12
C ALA A 100 -6.63 -4.09 14.45
N ALA A 101 -5.96 -4.75 15.40
CA ALA A 101 -4.60 -4.43 15.82
C ALA A 101 -3.50 -5.04 14.91
N SER A 102 -3.86 -5.86 13.92
CA SER A 102 -2.91 -6.37 12.92
C SER A 102 -2.47 -5.27 11.95
N ALA A 103 -1.36 -5.48 11.23
CA ALA A 103 -0.87 -4.52 10.23
C ALA A 103 -1.95 -4.17 9.19
N VAL A 104 -2.61 -5.19 8.62
CA VAL A 104 -3.72 -5.00 7.65
C VAL A 104 -4.93 -4.35 8.32
N GLY A 105 -5.31 -4.81 9.52
CA GLY A 105 -6.46 -4.28 10.25
C GLY A 105 -6.34 -2.79 10.56
N ALA A 106 -5.14 -2.33 10.92
CA ALA A 106 -4.87 -0.93 11.16
C ALA A 106 -5.07 -0.08 9.90
N TYR A 107 -4.60 -0.55 8.73
CA TYR A 107 -4.87 0.14 7.46
C TYR A 107 -6.35 0.08 7.07
N ALA A 108 -7.03 -1.06 7.25
CA ALA A 108 -8.44 -1.20 6.95
C ALA A 108 -9.30 -0.18 7.72
N ILE A 109 -8.97 0.08 8.99
CA ILE A 109 -9.65 1.10 9.82
C ILE A 109 -9.31 2.51 9.36
N LYS A 110 -8.03 2.81 9.07
CA LYS A 110 -7.62 4.14 8.58
C LYS A 110 -8.33 4.47 7.26
N LEU A 111 -8.39 3.51 6.36
CA LEU A 111 -9.07 3.60 5.07
C LEU A 111 -10.58 3.78 5.25
N ALA A 112 -11.23 2.97 6.09
CA ALA A 112 -12.66 3.12 6.41
C ALA A 112 -12.98 4.53 6.94
N ARG A 113 -12.15 5.06 7.85
CA ARG A 113 -12.32 6.43 8.35
C ARG A 113 -12.21 7.50 7.26
N LEU A 114 -11.28 7.34 6.31
CA LEU A 114 -11.16 8.26 5.16
C LEU A 114 -12.40 8.19 4.24
N SER A 115 -13.08 7.05 4.23
CA SER A 115 -14.34 6.84 3.51
C SER A 115 -15.59 7.27 4.29
N ASN A 116 -15.44 8.02 5.40
CA ASN A 116 -16.52 8.41 6.32
C ASN A 116 -17.24 7.20 6.98
N ILE A 117 -16.56 6.06 7.09
CA ILE A 117 -17.01 4.90 7.86
C ILE A 117 -16.31 4.97 9.21
N HIS A 118 -17.00 5.55 10.17
CA HIS A 118 -16.51 5.75 11.52
C HIS A 118 -17.03 4.66 12.46
N PRO A 119 -16.51 4.60 13.70
CA PRO A 119 -17.38 4.50 14.85
C PRO A 119 -18.52 5.54 14.81
#